data_AF-A0A8W8P1V2-F1
#
_entry.id   AF-A0A8W8P1V2-F1
#
_cell.length_a   1.000
_cell.length_b   1.000
_cell.length_c   1.000
_cell.angle_alpha   90.00
_cell.angle_beta   90.00
_cell.angle_gamma   90.00
#
_symmetry.space_group_name_H-M   'P 1'
#
loop_
_entity.id
_entity.type
_entity.pdbx_description
1 polymer ?
#
loop_
_entity_poly.entity_id
_entity_poly.type
_entity_poly.pdbx_seq_one_letter_code
_entity_poly.pdbx_strand_id
1 'polypeptide(L)'
;MALKWFYVAIVTWTLSANYSCIAEIVRMPQQPSIQMLGLTVKPLNESFSAYVLVFLGPSDTEVEFNGDTLEVTKVDVDEFKALMVNNNDNMDRRITLKSKSKGETISMYPNFNYNLLTKTSFIENTCYVQIEKDEMGERTKYTATVSSFADREDLENLSKYFIAYIRDKSGAIVQLTTRHLNDTENEHVVSYYKYLDTYYSGSKTDSYNEYYAILNYPAIEADGITVQSFGFVLYVSSSDYYGNDMTINRSWYYQIV
;
A
#
# COMPACT_ATOMS: atom_id res chain seq x y z
N MET A 1 73.36 -21.59 2.65
CA MET A 1 72.27 -22.47 3.17
C MET A 1 71.36 -21.57 3.99
N ALA A 2 70.26 -21.13 3.40
CA ALA A 2 68.97 -21.81 3.49
C ALA A 2 68.40 -21.66 4.91
N LEU A 3 67.52 -20.69 5.14
CA LEU A 3 66.07 -20.78 4.88
C LEU A 3 65.39 -20.92 6.26
N LYS A 4 64.15 -20.43 6.38
CA LYS A 4 63.09 -20.96 7.25
C LYS A 4 62.76 -20.24 8.59
N TRP A 5 61.80 -19.31 8.43
CA TRP A 5 60.64 -18.96 9.29
C TRP A 5 60.95 -18.20 10.60
N PHE A 6 60.25 -17.12 10.94
CA PHE A 6 58.80 -17.06 11.08
C PHE A 6 58.21 -15.72 10.62
N TYR A 7 57.32 -15.83 9.61
CA TYR A 7 56.04 -15.14 9.50
C TYR A 7 55.92 -13.76 10.19
N VAL A 8 56.23 -12.72 9.42
CA VAL A 8 55.45 -11.48 9.48
C VAL A 8 54.06 -11.85 8.97
N ALA A 9 53.22 -12.34 9.87
CA ALA A 9 51.82 -12.57 9.61
C ALA A 9 51.19 -11.19 9.37
N ILE A 10 50.93 -10.96 8.09
CA ILE A 10 49.86 -10.16 7.54
C ILE A 10 48.67 -10.18 8.51
N VAL A 11 48.58 -9.17 9.37
CA VAL A 11 47.30 -8.78 9.97
C VAL A 11 46.73 -7.74 9.02
N THR A 12 46.32 -8.22 7.84
CA THR A 12 45.20 -7.61 7.15
C THR A 12 44.06 -7.58 8.15
N TRP A 13 43.78 -6.40 8.68
CA TRP A 13 42.45 -6.10 9.20
C TRP A 13 41.49 -6.19 8.01
N THR A 14 41.09 -7.40 7.65
CA THR A 14 39.78 -7.59 7.05
C THR A 14 38.79 -7.33 8.17
N LEU A 15 38.47 -6.06 8.38
CA LEU A 15 37.13 -5.66 8.82
C LEU A 15 36.18 -6.09 7.71
N SER A 16 35.96 -7.41 7.56
CA SER A 16 34.69 -7.86 7.04
C SER A 16 33.71 -7.59 8.17
N ALA A 17 33.17 -6.37 8.18
CA ALA A 17 31.86 -6.18 8.75
C ALA A 17 30.95 -7.10 7.94
N ASN A 18 30.78 -8.34 8.43
CA ASN A 18 29.72 -9.23 8.00
C ASN A 18 28.43 -8.58 8.51
N TYR A 19 28.01 -7.49 7.86
CA TYR A 19 26.62 -7.11 7.85
C TYR A 19 25.93 -8.24 7.11
N SER A 20 25.50 -9.27 7.84
CA SER A 20 24.56 -10.22 7.29
C SER A 20 23.31 -9.41 6.97
N CYS A 21 23.12 -9.04 5.71
CA CYS A 21 21.88 -8.49 5.20
C CYS A 21 20.86 -9.62 5.30
N ILE A 22 20.24 -9.75 6.48
CA ILE A 22 19.14 -10.68 6.70
C ILE A 22 17.88 -9.91 6.38
N ALA A 23 17.13 -10.40 5.41
CA ALA A 23 15.81 -9.89 5.08
C ALA A 23 14.86 -10.07 6.27
N GLU A 24 14.27 -8.99 6.73
CA GLU A 24 13.17 -8.99 7.69
C GLU A 24 11.84 -9.04 6.93
N ILE A 25 11.01 -10.05 7.20
CA ILE A 25 9.66 -10.10 6.62
C ILE A 25 8.75 -9.16 7.42
N VAL A 26 8.45 -7.99 6.85
CA VAL A 26 7.52 -7.01 7.45
C VAL A 26 6.06 -7.36 7.17
N ARG A 27 5.79 -8.17 6.14
CA ARG A 27 4.48 -8.77 5.87
C ARG A 27 4.62 -10.14 5.23
N MET A 28 4.03 -11.15 5.87
CA MET A 28 3.99 -12.53 5.36
C MET A 28 3.11 -12.64 4.09
N PRO A 29 3.43 -13.56 3.17
CA PRO A 29 2.60 -13.86 1.99
C PRO A 29 1.25 -14.45 2.43
N GLN A 30 0.20 -13.64 2.35
CA GLN A 30 -1.16 -14.07 2.64
C GLN A 30 -2.17 -13.20 1.89
N GLN A 31 -3.41 -13.70 1.77
CA GLN A 31 -4.53 -12.87 1.35
C GLN A 31 -4.74 -11.71 2.34
N PRO A 32 -5.26 -10.57 1.87
CA PRO A 32 -5.60 -9.46 2.73
C PRO A 32 -6.45 -9.90 3.94
N SER A 33 -6.18 -9.33 5.10
CA SER A 33 -6.87 -9.76 6.34
C SER A 33 -8.30 -9.28 6.40
N ILE A 34 -8.55 -8.07 5.89
CA ILE A 34 -9.89 -7.54 5.72
C ILE A 34 -10.39 -7.96 4.35
N GLN A 35 -11.51 -8.68 4.28
CA GLN A 35 -12.09 -9.19 3.03
C GLN A 35 -13.48 -8.60 2.85
N MET A 36 -13.65 -7.73 1.86
CA MET A 36 -14.97 -7.17 1.56
C MET A 36 -15.85 -8.23 0.93
N LEU A 37 -17.01 -8.49 1.51
CA LEU A 37 -17.96 -9.49 1.02
C LEU A 37 -19.07 -8.86 0.18
N GLY A 38 -19.48 -7.66 0.56
CA GLY A 38 -20.48 -6.94 -0.21
C GLY A 38 -20.62 -5.48 0.19
N LEU A 39 -20.87 -4.63 -0.80
CA LEU A 39 -21.29 -3.25 -0.62
C LEU A 39 -22.60 -3.04 -1.36
N THR A 40 -23.61 -2.57 -0.64
CA THR A 40 -24.89 -2.17 -1.23
C THR A 40 -25.18 -0.71 -0.90
N VAL A 41 -25.61 0.05 -1.90
CA VAL A 41 -26.05 1.44 -1.75
C VAL A 41 -27.51 1.53 -2.16
N LYS A 42 -28.34 2.13 -1.30
CA LYS A 42 -29.76 2.35 -1.56
C LYS A 42 -30.14 3.78 -1.19
N PRO A 43 -31.00 4.44 -1.99
CA PRO A 43 -31.52 5.74 -1.61
C PRO A 43 -32.53 5.53 -0.47
N LEU A 44 -32.41 6.33 0.58
CA LEU A 44 -33.43 6.41 1.64
C LEU A 44 -34.52 7.40 1.23
N ASN A 45 -34.12 8.51 0.60
CA ASN A 45 -34.95 9.55 0.02
C ASN A 45 -34.11 10.40 -0.95
N GLU A 46 -34.64 11.54 -1.41
CA GLU A 46 -33.94 12.45 -2.34
C GLU A 46 -32.62 13.01 -1.77
N SER A 47 -32.51 13.15 -0.46
CA SER A 47 -31.37 13.79 0.22
C SER A 47 -30.42 12.80 0.88
N PHE A 48 -30.78 11.53 1.05
CA PHE A 48 -29.96 10.57 1.81
C PHE A 48 -29.85 9.21 1.14
N SER A 49 -28.68 8.61 1.28
CA SER A 49 -28.39 7.23 0.88
C SER A 49 -27.87 6.41 2.05
N ALA A 50 -28.28 5.14 2.12
CA ALA A 50 -27.74 4.16 3.03
C ALA A 50 -26.76 3.24 2.32
N TYR A 51 -25.64 2.99 2.97
CA TYR A 51 -24.60 2.07 2.57
C TYR A 51 -24.58 0.92 3.56
N VAL A 52 -24.60 -0.29 3.04
CA VAL A 52 -24.45 -1.51 3.82
C VAL A 52 -23.21 -2.22 3.32
N LEU A 53 -22.15 -2.17 4.13
CA LEU A 53 -20.91 -2.89 3.89
C LEU A 53 -20.85 -4.13 4.78
N VAL A 54 -20.58 -5.28 4.18
CA VAL A 54 -20.30 -6.53 4.88
C VAL A 54 -18.87 -6.93 4.57
N PHE A 55 -18.10 -7.25 5.61
CA PHE A 55 -16.70 -7.62 5.47
C PHE A 55 -16.27 -8.61 6.56
N LEU A 56 -15.26 -9.42 6.24
CA LEU A 56 -14.50 -10.16 7.24
C LEU A 56 -13.31 -9.32 7.69
N GLY A 57 -12.92 -9.43 8.95
CA GLY A 57 -11.70 -8.82 9.44
C GLY A 57 -11.32 -9.30 10.84
N PRO A 58 -10.08 -9.04 11.29
CA PRO A 58 -9.69 -9.24 12.68
C PRO A 58 -10.59 -8.46 13.65
N SER A 59 -10.65 -8.93 14.91
CA SER A 59 -11.45 -8.27 15.96
C SER A 59 -11.03 -6.83 16.27
N ASP A 60 -9.80 -6.44 15.93
CA ASP A 60 -9.28 -5.08 16.07
C ASP A 60 -9.55 -4.19 14.84
N THR A 61 -10.42 -4.61 13.92
CA THR A 61 -10.79 -3.80 12.75
C THR A 61 -11.66 -2.61 13.15
N GLU A 62 -11.15 -1.41 12.91
CA GLU A 62 -11.85 -0.14 13.11
C GLU A 62 -12.49 0.30 11.78
N VAL A 63 -13.72 0.83 11.86
CA VAL A 63 -14.43 1.41 10.72
C VAL A 63 -14.58 2.90 10.95
N GLU A 64 -14.18 3.69 9.97
CA GLU A 64 -14.38 5.13 9.92
C GLU A 64 -15.22 5.47 8.71
N PHE A 65 -16.12 6.43 8.88
CA PHE A 65 -16.93 6.96 7.80
C PHE A 65 -17.07 8.47 8.00
N ASN A 66 -16.82 9.25 6.95
CA ASN A 66 -16.91 10.71 6.98
C ASN A 66 -18.29 11.25 6.54
N GLY A 67 -19.35 10.48 6.76
CA GLY A 67 -20.74 10.91 6.59
C GLY A 67 -21.48 11.11 7.91
N ASP A 68 -22.80 11.18 7.85
CA ASP A 68 -23.65 11.58 8.98
C ASP A 68 -23.74 10.53 10.08
N THR A 69 -23.89 9.26 9.68
CA THR A 69 -24.11 8.17 10.63
C THR A 69 -23.27 6.96 10.25
N LEU A 70 -22.74 6.30 11.29
CA LEU A 70 -22.06 5.00 11.20
C LEU A 70 -22.53 4.13 12.37
N GLU A 71 -23.04 2.94 12.03
CA GLU A 71 -23.36 1.88 12.98
C GLU A 71 -22.65 0.60 12.52
N VAL A 72 -21.84 0.01 13.40
CA VAL A 72 -21.09 -1.21 13.13
C VAL A 72 -21.60 -2.32 14.03
N THR A 73 -22.08 -3.40 13.42
CA THR A 73 -22.53 -4.60 14.11
C THR A 73 -21.61 -5.75 13.77
N LYS A 74 -21.16 -6.48 14.80
CA LYS A 74 -20.48 -7.75 14.63
C LYS A 74 -21.52 -8.86 14.44
N VAL A 75 -21.48 -9.54 13.31
CA VAL A 75 -22.47 -10.56 12.91
C VAL A 75 -22.03 -11.96 13.36
N ASP A 76 -20.74 -12.26 13.20
CA ASP A 76 -20.10 -13.51 13.64
C ASP A 76 -18.68 -13.22 14.16
N VAL A 77 -17.89 -14.25 14.52
CA VAL A 77 -16.55 -14.12 15.11
C VAL A 77 -15.65 -13.16 14.36
N ASP A 78 -15.66 -13.19 13.02
CA ASP A 78 -14.82 -12.33 12.17
C ASP A 78 -15.64 -11.56 11.12
N GLU A 79 -16.98 -11.66 11.12
CA GLU A 79 -17.85 -10.96 10.17
C GLU A 79 -18.48 -9.72 10.77
N PHE A 80 -18.42 -8.62 10.02
CA PHE A 80 -18.92 -7.31 10.41
C PHE A 80 -19.87 -6.76 9.36
N LYS A 81 -20.86 -6.01 9.83
CA LYS A 81 -21.77 -5.23 9.02
C LYS A 81 -21.72 -3.77 9.46
N ALA A 82 -21.32 -2.88 8.55
CA ALA A 82 -21.38 -1.44 8.75
C ALA A 82 -22.58 -0.87 7.98
N LEU A 83 -23.51 -0.24 8.72
CA LEU A 83 -24.57 0.59 8.17
C LEU A 83 -24.11 2.05 8.26
N MET A 84 -24.07 2.71 7.12
CA MET A 84 -23.64 4.10 7.03
C MET A 84 -24.71 4.91 6.30
N VAL A 85 -25.02 6.10 6.79
CA VAL A 85 -25.97 7.01 6.16
C VAL A 85 -25.26 8.31 5.84
N ASN A 86 -25.48 8.82 4.64
CA ASN A 86 -24.88 10.06 4.21
C ASN A 86 -25.85 10.91 3.40
N ASN A 87 -25.76 12.21 3.60
CA ASN A 87 -26.39 13.22 2.77
C ASN A 87 -25.82 13.18 1.35
N ASN A 88 -26.70 13.20 0.36
CA ASN A 88 -26.37 13.16 -1.05
C ASN A 88 -25.52 14.38 -1.50
N ASP A 89 -25.55 15.50 -0.76
CA ASP A 89 -24.73 16.68 -1.02
C ASP A 89 -23.26 16.53 -0.57
N ASN A 90 -22.97 15.59 0.33
CA ASN A 90 -21.59 15.31 0.74
C ASN A 90 -20.92 14.40 -0.31
N MET A 91 -20.03 14.99 -1.11
CA MET A 91 -19.30 14.31 -2.19
C MET A 91 -18.05 13.56 -1.72
N ASP A 92 -17.51 13.90 -0.55
CA ASP A 92 -16.36 13.21 0.03
C ASP A 92 -16.86 12.05 0.90
N ARG A 93 -17.21 10.92 0.27
CA ARG A 93 -17.70 9.71 0.95
C ARG A 93 -16.59 8.67 1.03
N ARG A 94 -15.83 8.73 2.10
CA ARG A 94 -14.73 7.80 2.39
C ARG A 94 -15.14 6.85 3.49
N ILE A 95 -15.19 5.56 3.14
CA ILE A 95 -15.27 4.47 4.10
C ILE A 95 -13.85 3.95 4.32
N THR A 96 -13.38 3.93 5.55
CA THR A 96 -12.03 3.46 5.88
C THR A 96 -12.10 2.30 6.87
N LEU A 97 -11.47 1.18 6.53
CA LEU A 97 -11.30 0.01 7.40
C LEU A 97 -9.82 -0.08 7.80
N LYS A 98 -9.52 -0.18 9.10
CA LYS A 98 -8.15 -0.25 9.62
C LYS A 98 -7.99 -1.44 10.54
N SER A 99 -6.99 -2.28 10.30
CA SER A 99 -6.56 -3.30 11.25
C SER A 99 -5.16 -2.95 11.75
N LYS A 100 -5.04 -2.70 13.06
CA LYS A 100 -3.77 -2.34 13.71
C LYS A 100 -2.84 -3.55 13.75
N SER A 101 -3.37 -4.71 14.09
CA SER A 101 -2.64 -5.99 14.18
C SER A 101 -2.07 -6.44 12.83
N LYS A 102 -2.64 -5.97 11.72
CA LYS A 102 -2.21 -6.30 10.36
C LYS A 102 -1.54 -5.14 9.63
N GLY A 103 -1.49 -3.95 10.24
CA GLY A 103 -0.99 -2.72 9.61
C GLY A 103 -1.71 -2.39 8.30
N GLU A 104 -2.96 -2.84 8.13
CA GLU A 104 -3.72 -2.78 6.89
C GLU A 104 -4.75 -1.66 6.96
N THR A 105 -4.82 -0.83 5.91
CA THR A 105 -5.85 0.19 5.74
C THR A 105 -6.51 0.05 4.37
N ILE A 106 -7.83 -0.10 4.34
CA ILE A 106 -8.63 0.00 3.12
C ILE A 106 -9.39 1.32 3.15
N SER A 107 -9.32 2.10 2.09
CA SER A 107 -10.18 3.26 1.86
C SER A 107 -11.00 3.06 0.59
N MET A 108 -12.32 3.21 0.70
CA MET A 108 -13.27 3.08 -0.40
C MET A 108 -13.94 4.42 -0.68
N TYR A 109 -14.13 4.71 -1.96
CA TYR A 109 -14.77 5.90 -2.49
C TYR A 109 -15.84 5.47 -3.51
N PRO A 110 -17.06 5.11 -3.06
CA PRO A 110 -18.17 4.77 -3.95
C PRO A 110 -18.69 6.01 -4.69
N ASN A 111 -18.97 5.89 -5.99
CA ASN A 111 -19.49 6.96 -6.83
C ASN A 111 -21.01 7.17 -6.63
N PHE A 112 -21.41 8.44 -6.61
CA PHE A 112 -22.75 8.97 -6.38
C PHE A 112 -23.72 8.88 -7.58
N ASN A 113 -23.23 8.67 -8.81
CA ASN A 113 -24.14 8.48 -9.96
C ASN A 113 -24.95 7.18 -9.88
N TYR A 114 -24.56 6.27 -8.99
CA TYR A 114 -25.19 4.98 -8.79
C TYR A 114 -26.05 5.00 -7.53
N ASN A 115 -27.27 5.56 -7.65
CA ASN A 115 -28.30 5.45 -6.61
C ASN A 115 -28.66 4.00 -6.27
N LEU A 116 -28.22 3.04 -7.09
CA LEU A 116 -28.32 1.61 -6.85
C LEU A 116 -26.97 0.97 -7.22
N LEU A 117 -26.11 0.78 -6.23
CA LEU A 117 -24.88 0.00 -6.39
C LEU A 117 -25.01 -1.27 -5.55
N THR A 118 -24.69 -2.42 -6.14
CA THR A 118 -24.51 -3.68 -5.40
C THR A 118 -23.27 -4.36 -5.94
N LYS A 119 -22.31 -4.60 -5.05
CA LYS A 119 -21.03 -5.19 -5.39
C LYS A 119 -20.71 -6.32 -4.44
N THR A 120 -20.29 -7.45 -4.99
CA THR A 120 -19.95 -8.67 -4.23
C THR A 120 -18.62 -9.27 -4.67
N SER A 121 -17.92 -8.63 -5.61
CA SER A 121 -16.60 -9.03 -6.08
C SER A 121 -15.66 -7.83 -5.99
N PHE A 122 -14.46 -8.09 -5.50
CA PHE A 122 -13.45 -7.06 -5.21
C PHE A 122 -12.07 -7.60 -5.58
N ILE A 123 -11.37 -6.91 -6.50
CA ILE A 123 -10.13 -7.40 -7.12
C ILE A 123 -8.98 -7.45 -6.11
N GLU A 124 -8.92 -6.51 -5.17
CA GLU A 124 -7.86 -6.47 -4.17
C GLU A 124 -7.96 -7.63 -3.16
N ASN A 125 -9.13 -8.28 -3.02
CA ASN A 125 -9.28 -9.49 -2.21
C ASN A 125 -8.54 -10.71 -2.80
N THR A 126 -8.29 -10.73 -4.11
CA THR A 126 -7.67 -11.88 -4.80
C THR A 126 -6.14 -11.87 -4.76
N CYS A 127 -5.54 -10.87 -4.11
CA CYS A 127 -4.10 -10.69 -4.08
C CYS A 127 -3.47 -11.41 -2.88
N TYR A 128 -2.27 -11.94 -3.04
CA TYR A 128 -1.36 -12.32 -1.98
C TYR A 128 -0.21 -11.32 -2.00
N VAL A 129 0.09 -10.73 -0.85
CA VAL A 129 1.10 -9.68 -0.75
C VAL A 129 2.09 -10.05 0.34
N GLN A 130 3.35 -10.21 -0.05
CA GLN A 130 4.50 -10.32 0.85
C GLN A 130 5.35 -9.06 0.74
N ILE A 131 5.91 -8.62 1.86
CA ILE A 131 6.79 -7.46 1.89
C ILE A 131 7.97 -7.78 2.81
N GLU A 132 9.15 -7.55 2.29
CA GLU A 132 10.43 -7.76 2.96
C GLU A 132 11.17 -6.43 3.07
N LYS A 133 11.95 -6.28 4.14
CA LYS A 133 12.84 -5.15 4.41
C LYS A 133 14.27 -5.68 4.57
N ASP A 134 15.18 -5.13 3.78
CA ASP A 134 16.61 -5.45 3.77
C ASP A 134 17.42 -4.22 4.17
N GLU A 135 18.20 -4.33 5.24
CA GLU A 135 19.16 -3.28 5.64
C GLU A 135 20.48 -3.45 4.86
N MET A 136 20.74 -2.51 3.95
CA MET A 136 21.88 -2.51 3.04
C MET A 136 22.92 -1.45 3.46
N GLY A 137 23.36 -1.52 4.71
CA GLY A 137 24.24 -0.51 5.32
C GLY A 137 23.51 0.82 5.50
N GLU A 138 23.84 1.82 4.69
CA GLU A 138 23.26 3.17 4.74
C GLU A 138 21.89 3.29 4.06
N ARG A 139 21.44 2.24 3.36
CA ARG A 139 20.17 2.22 2.64
C ARG A 139 19.29 1.10 3.16
N THR A 140 17.98 1.27 3.04
CA THR A 140 17.03 0.21 3.31
C THR A 140 16.24 -0.08 2.05
N LYS A 141 16.26 -1.34 1.61
CA LYS A 141 15.47 -1.81 0.49
C LYS A 141 14.21 -2.49 1.02
N TYR A 142 13.09 -2.22 0.37
CA TYR A 142 11.84 -2.93 0.55
C TYR A 142 11.52 -3.65 -0.75
N THR A 143 11.14 -4.91 -0.64
CA THR A 143 10.68 -5.74 -1.76
C THR A 143 9.24 -6.14 -1.49
N ALA A 144 8.31 -5.78 -2.36
CA ALA A 144 6.93 -6.25 -2.30
C ALA A 144 6.67 -7.23 -3.45
N THR A 145 6.29 -8.45 -3.09
CA THR A 145 5.92 -9.50 -4.03
C THR A 145 4.41 -9.64 -4.03
N VAL A 146 3.79 -9.47 -5.20
CA VAL A 146 2.33 -9.55 -5.36
C VAL A 146 1.98 -10.67 -6.32
N SER A 147 1.18 -11.62 -5.85
CA SER A 147 0.52 -12.63 -6.68
C SER A 147 -0.99 -12.36 -6.71
N SER A 148 -1.64 -12.35 -7.87
CA SER A 148 -3.09 -12.17 -7.98
C SER A 148 -3.72 -13.26 -8.84
N PHE A 149 -4.88 -13.72 -8.40
CA PHE A 149 -5.73 -14.70 -9.09
C PHE A 149 -6.90 -14.06 -9.83
N ALA A 150 -6.91 -12.72 -9.95
CA ALA A 150 -7.90 -12.02 -10.76
C ALA A 150 -7.68 -12.31 -12.25
N ASP A 151 -8.77 -12.23 -13.03
CA ASP A 151 -8.69 -12.33 -14.48
C ASP A 151 -7.88 -11.17 -15.07
N ARG A 152 -7.33 -11.37 -16.27
CA ARG A 152 -6.43 -10.39 -16.89
C ARG A 152 -7.07 -9.00 -17.03
N GLU A 153 -8.35 -8.94 -17.39
CA GLU A 153 -9.11 -7.68 -17.53
C GLU A 153 -9.22 -6.94 -16.19
N ASP A 154 -9.41 -7.67 -15.09
CA ASP A 154 -9.43 -7.10 -13.74
C ASP A 154 -8.05 -6.59 -13.31
N LEU A 155 -6.98 -7.26 -13.73
CA LEU A 155 -5.62 -6.81 -13.44
C LEU A 155 -5.26 -5.48 -14.12
N GLU A 156 -5.92 -5.10 -15.21
CA GLU A 156 -5.73 -3.78 -15.84
C GLU A 156 -6.23 -2.65 -14.94
N ASN A 157 -7.23 -2.94 -14.09
CA ASN A 157 -7.80 -1.99 -13.13
C ASN A 157 -7.07 -1.96 -11.79
N LEU A 158 -6.12 -2.89 -11.56
CA LEU A 158 -5.34 -3.00 -10.34
C LEU A 158 -3.94 -2.39 -10.52
N SER A 159 -3.74 -1.23 -9.93
CA SER A 159 -2.42 -0.62 -9.77
C SER A 159 -1.76 -1.08 -8.48
N LYS A 160 -0.45 -1.38 -8.54
CA LYS A 160 0.36 -1.89 -7.43
C LYS A 160 1.63 -1.05 -7.38
N TYR A 161 1.93 -0.43 -6.25
CA TYR A 161 3.10 0.46 -6.15
C TYR A 161 3.47 0.75 -4.70
N PHE A 162 4.75 1.03 -4.47
CA PHE A 162 5.18 1.81 -3.32
C PHE A 162 4.83 3.28 -3.50
N ILE A 163 4.50 3.93 -2.40
CA ILE A 163 4.25 5.37 -2.32
C ILE A 163 4.98 5.96 -1.12
N ALA A 164 5.53 7.15 -1.28
CA ALA A 164 5.98 7.98 -0.16
C ALA A 164 5.54 9.42 -0.32
N TYR A 165 5.23 10.05 0.81
CA TYR A 165 5.04 11.49 0.91
C TYR A 165 6.25 12.08 1.62
N ILE A 166 7.03 12.86 0.87
CA ILE A 166 8.24 13.51 1.34
C ILE A 166 7.95 14.99 1.54
N ARG A 167 8.34 15.54 2.69
CA ARG A 167 8.28 16.98 2.97
C ARG A 167 9.68 17.57 2.85
N ASP A 168 9.80 18.57 2.00
CA ASP A 168 11.06 19.29 1.82
C ASP A 168 11.27 20.41 2.87
N LYS A 169 12.44 21.05 2.84
CA LYS A 169 12.79 22.17 3.74
C LYS A 169 11.89 23.39 3.59
N SER A 170 11.23 23.57 2.44
CA SER A 170 10.25 24.65 2.23
C SER A 170 8.88 24.32 2.86
N GLY A 171 8.68 23.07 3.26
CA GLY A 171 7.42 22.54 3.76
C GLY A 171 6.52 21.98 2.66
N ALA A 172 6.95 22.01 1.39
CA ALA A 172 6.22 21.43 0.29
C ALA A 172 6.19 19.90 0.40
N ILE A 173 5.05 19.31 0.04
CA ILE A 173 4.86 17.87 0.04
C ILE A 173 5.01 17.35 -1.38
N VAL A 174 5.90 16.39 -1.57
CA VAL A 174 6.14 15.69 -2.82
C VAL A 174 5.73 14.23 -2.66
N GLN A 175 4.89 13.77 -3.57
CA GLN A 175 4.51 12.36 -3.65
C GLN A 175 5.43 11.64 -4.63
N LEU A 176 6.02 10.54 -4.18
CA LEU A 176 6.78 9.61 -5.01
C LEU A 176 6.02 8.30 -5.09
N THR A 177 5.92 7.74 -6.29
CA THR A 177 5.30 6.43 -6.54
C THR A 177 6.22 5.57 -7.39
N THR A 178 6.12 4.24 -7.25
CA THR A 178 6.85 3.29 -8.08
C THR A 178 6.71 3.59 -9.57
N ARG A 179 7.85 3.74 -10.24
CA ARG A 179 7.93 3.90 -11.70
C ARG A 179 8.20 2.56 -12.38
N HIS A 180 7.76 2.42 -13.61
CA HIS A 180 8.27 1.34 -14.46
C HIS A 180 9.68 1.73 -14.94
N LEU A 181 10.61 0.78 -15.04
CA LEU A 181 12.00 1.06 -15.41
C LEU A 181 12.16 1.69 -16.81
N ASN A 182 11.17 1.52 -17.69
CA ASN A 182 11.20 2.05 -19.05
C ASN A 182 10.37 3.33 -19.23
N ASP A 183 9.72 3.85 -18.18
CA ASP A 183 8.90 5.05 -18.28
C ASP A 183 9.78 6.31 -18.24
N THR A 184 9.37 7.36 -18.96
CA THR A 184 10.06 8.65 -18.92
C THR A 184 9.91 9.28 -17.53
N GLU A 185 11.04 9.74 -16.97
CA GLU A 185 11.05 10.33 -15.62
C GLU A 185 10.29 11.66 -15.61
N ASN A 186 9.50 11.88 -14.56
CA ASN A 186 8.81 13.14 -14.35
C ASN A 186 9.79 14.17 -13.77
N GLU A 187 10.09 15.21 -14.55
CA GLU A 187 11.04 16.28 -14.22
C GLU A 187 10.73 16.99 -12.89
N HIS A 188 9.45 17.01 -12.47
CA HIS A 188 9.05 17.64 -11.21
C HIS A 188 9.47 16.86 -9.96
N VAL A 189 9.71 15.55 -10.08
CA VAL A 189 10.01 14.68 -8.93
C VAL A 189 11.35 13.95 -9.05
N VAL A 190 12.01 14.01 -10.22
CA VAL A 190 13.29 13.32 -10.47
C VAL A 190 14.37 13.64 -9.44
N SER A 191 14.44 14.90 -8.98
CA SER A 191 15.42 15.35 -7.98
C SER A 191 15.24 14.68 -6.61
N TYR A 192 14.08 14.06 -6.35
CA TYR A 192 13.75 13.40 -5.09
C TYR A 192 14.05 11.89 -5.11
N TYR A 193 14.35 11.30 -6.28
CA TYR A 193 14.70 9.87 -6.36
C TYR A 193 16.02 9.52 -5.66
N LYS A 194 16.88 10.51 -5.37
CA LYS A 194 18.06 10.29 -4.50
C LYS A 194 17.70 9.92 -3.06
N TYR A 195 16.48 10.24 -2.60
CA TYR A 195 15.97 9.92 -1.26
C TYR A 195 15.22 8.58 -1.26
N LEU A 196 14.45 8.32 -2.32
CA LEU A 196 13.66 7.11 -2.50
C LEU A 196 13.63 6.74 -3.99
N ASP A 197 14.31 5.65 -4.35
CA ASP A 197 14.21 5.06 -5.68
C ASP A 197 13.23 3.88 -5.65
N THR A 198 12.17 3.94 -6.46
CA THR A 198 11.10 2.95 -6.45
C THR A 198 10.83 2.45 -7.86
N TYR A 199 10.89 1.14 -8.08
CA TYR A 199 10.73 0.60 -9.43
C TYR A 199 10.16 -0.83 -9.40
N TYR A 200 9.71 -1.29 -10.57
CA TYR A 200 9.36 -2.69 -10.80
C TYR A 200 9.81 -3.11 -12.20
N SER A 201 9.97 -4.41 -12.38
CA SER A 201 10.16 -5.04 -13.69
C SER A 201 8.95 -5.90 -14.02
N GLY A 202 8.61 -6.04 -15.30
CA GLY A 202 7.45 -6.81 -15.75
C GLY A 202 6.28 -5.94 -16.20
N SER A 203 5.16 -6.58 -16.52
CA SER A 203 3.93 -5.88 -16.93
C SER A 203 3.00 -5.65 -15.75
N LYS A 204 2.28 -4.52 -15.77
CA LYS A 204 1.23 -4.21 -14.76
C LYS A 204 0.16 -5.31 -14.68
N THR A 205 -0.11 -5.96 -15.82
CA THR A 205 -1.10 -7.03 -15.96
C THR A 205 -0.58 -8.41 -15.55
N ASP A 206 0.68 -8.53 -15.11
CA ASP A 206 1.20 -9.83 -14.71
C ASP A 206 0.59 -10.25 -13.36
N SER A 207 0.18 -11.51 -13.30
CA SER A 207 -0.35 -12.14 -12.10
C SER A 207 0.68 -12.24 -10.98
N TYR A 208 1.98 -12.18 -11.32
CA TYR A 208 3.09 -12.10 -10.38
C TYR A 208 3.98 -10.91 -10.73
N ASN A 209 4.26 -10.05 -9.76
CA ASN A 209 5.16 -8.91 -9.91
C ASN A 209 5.98 -8.69 -8.64
N GLU A 210 7.21 -8.21 -8.82
CA GLU A 210 8.07 -7.72 -7.74
C GLU A 210 8.27 -6.21 -7.87
N TYR A 211 8.03 -5.52 -6.76
CA TYR A 211 8.19 -4.09 -6.62
C TYR A 211 9.32 -3.82 -5.64
N TYR A 212 10.10 -2.79 -5.91
CA TYR A 212 11.23 -2.39 -5.08
C TYR A 212 11.11 -0.93 -4.67
N ALA A 213 11.60 -0.64 -3.47
CA ALA A 213 11.75 0.71 -2.94
C ALA A 213 13.03 0.79 -2.12
N ILE A 214 13.91 1.73 -2.42
CA ILE A 214 15.20 1.90 -1.73
C ILE A 214 15.23 3.28 -1.09
N LEU A 215 15.14 3.31 0.23
CA LEU A 215 15.31 4.52 1.03
C LEU A 215 16.79 4.79 1.32
N ASN A 216 17.18 6.06 1.17
CA ASN A 216 18.53 6.55 1.41
C ASN A 216 18.52 7.53 2.59
N TYR A 217 18.58 6.99 3.81
CA TYR A 217 18.51 7.77 5.05
C TYR A 217 19.58 8.87 5.13
N PRO A 218 20.87 8.64 4.79
CA PRO A 218 21.87 9.71 4.84
C PRO A 218 21.54 10.90 3.94
N ALA A 219 20.98 10.66 2.75
CA ALA A 219 20.58 11.76 1.86
C ALA A 219 19.38 12.52 2.43
N ILE A 220 18.40 11.81 2.99
CA ILE A 220 17.23 12.40 3.67
C ILE A 220 17.69 13.29 4.83
N GLU A 221 18.59 12.79 5.68
CA GLU A 221 19.12 13.51 6.84
C GLU A 221 19.97 14.72 6.42
N ALA A 222 20.92 14.54 5.50
CA ALA A 222 21.81 15.62 5.05
C ALA A 222 21.04 16.80 4.44
N ASP A 223 19.98 16.48 3.69
CA ASP A 223 19.15 17.49 3.05
C ASP A 223 17.99 17.98 3.93
N GLY A 224 17.88 17.51 5.17
CA GLY A 224 16.86 17.92 6.14
C GLY A 224 15.43 17.65 5.65
N ILE A 225 15.25 16.51 5.00
CA ILE A 225 13.99 16.04 4.44
C ILE A 225 13.24 15.20 5.47
N THR A 226 11.91 15.23 5.46
CA THR A 226 11.07 14.37 6.31
C THR A 226 10.24 13.42 5.45
N VAL A 227 10.28 12.12 5.74
CA VAL A 227 9.33 11.17 5.13
C VAL A 227 8.08 11.11 6.00
N GLN A 228 6.97 11.68 5.52
CA GLN A 228 5.72 11.75 6.28
C GLN A 228 4.99 10.41 6.33
N SER A 229 5.07 9.67 5.23
CA SER A 229 4.55 8.31 5.15
C SER A 229 5.24 7.58 4.01
N PHE A 230 5.34 6.27 4.17
CA PHE A 230 5.87 5.34 3.17
C PHE A 230 5.13 4.03 3.29
N GLY A 231 4.72 3.45 2.18
CA GLY A 231 3.89 2.25 2.19
C GLY A 231 3.79 1.58 0.84
N PHE A 232 3.23 0.39 0.84
CA PHE A 232 2.81 -0.31 -0.37
C PHE A 232 1.30 -0.21 -0.55
N VAL A 233 0.84 -0.02 -1.79
CA VAL A 233 -0.55 0.24 -2.15
C VAL A 233 -1.00 -0.70 -3.26
N LEU A 234 -2.17 -1.30 -3.06
CA LEU A 234 -3.05 -1.82 -4.10
C LEU A 234 -4.17 -0.82 -4.33
N TYR A 235 -4.22 -0.24 -5.52
CA TYR A 235 -5.23 0.72 -5.93
C TYR A 235 -6.07 0.13 -7.04
N VAL A 236 -7.36 -0.02 -6.80
CA VAL A 236 -8.34 -0.51 -7.77
C VAL A 236 -9.29 0.63 -8.10
N SER A 237 -9.41 0.94 -9.39
CA SER A 237 -10.49 1.78 -9.88
C SER A 237 -11.40 0.92 -10.72
N SER A 238 -12.57 0.60 -10.21
CA SER A 238 -13.57 -0.08 -11.04
C SER A 238 -14.35 0.95 -11.84
N SER A 239 -14.58 0.64 -13.11
CA SER A 239 -15.42 1.41 -14.01
C SER A 239 -16.63 0.60 -14.43
N ASP A 240 -17.77 1.26 -14.53
CA ASP A 240 -18.97 0.75 -15.19
C ASP A 240 -19.40 1.75 -16.29
N TYR A 241 -20.49 1.47 -17.00
CA TYR A 241 -20.92 2.15 -18.24
C TYR A 241 -21.07 3.68 -18.13
N TYR A 242 -21.17 4.24 -16.91
CA TYR A 242 -21.32 5.68 -16.63
C TYR A 242 -20.09 6.34 -15.98
N GLY A 243 -18.96 5.62 -15.86
CA GLY A 243 -17.71 6.09 -15.25
C GLY A 243 -17.21 5.19 -14.12
N ASN A 244 -16.24 5.67 -13.32
CA ASN A 244 -15.72 4.90 -12.18
C ASN A 244 -16.83 4.71 -11.13
N ASP A 245 -17.35 3.50 -10.94
CA ASP A 245 -18.40 3.22 -9.95
C ASP A 245 -17.85 3.24 -8.52
N MET A 246 -16.57 2.91 -8.35
CA MET A 246 -15.90 2.90 -7.06
C MET A 246 -14.37 2.92 -7.22
N THR A 247 -13.71 3.58 -6.28
CA THR A 247 -12.26 3.47 -6.09
C THR A 247 -11.97 2.82 -4.75
N ILE A 248 -11.03 1.88 -4.73
CA ILE A 248 -10.55 1.21 -3.52
C ILE A 248 -9.03 1.37 -3.46
N ASN A 249 -8.54 1.86 -2.34
CA ASN A 249 -7.13 1.86 -2.00
C ASN A 249 -6.91 0.98 -0.77
N ARG A 250 -6.19 -0.13 -0.95
CA ARG A 250 -5.70 -0.96 0.15
C ARG A 250 -4.20 -0.72 0.32
N SER A 251 -3.79 -0.40 1.53
CA SER A 251 -2.43 0.08 1.81
C SER A 251 -1.85 -0.53 3.09
N TRP A 252 -0.53 -0.65 3.09
CA TRP A 252 0.28 -1.01 4.26
C TRP A 252 1.37 0.03 4.41
N TYR A 253 1.19 0.93 5.39
CA TYR A 253 2.16 1.96 5.70
C TYR A 253 3.14 1.46 6.76
N TYR A 254 4.41 1.74 6.54
CA TYR A 254 5.48 1.38 7.45
C TYR A 254 5.77 2.53 8.40
N GLN A 255 6.07 2.20 9.65
CA GLN A 255 6.70 3.16 10.54
C GLN A 255 8.15 3.34 10.09
N ILE A 256 8.49 4.55 9.68
CA ILE A 256 9.87 4.95 9.47
C ILE A 256 10.34 5.55 10.79
N VAL A 257 11.34 4.91 11.40
CA VAL A 257 11.98 5.34 12.66
C VAL A 257 13.24 6.13 12.34
#